data_AF-A0A955F976-F1
#
_entry.id   AF-A0A955F976-F1
#
_cell.length_a   1.000
_cell.length_b   1.000
_cell.length_c   1.000
_cell.angle_alpha   90.00
_cell.angle_beta   90.00
_cell.angle_gamma   90.00
#
_symmetry.space_group_name_H-M   'P 1'
#
loop_
_entity.id
_entity.type
_entity.pdbx_description
1 polymer ?
#
loop_
_entity_poly.entity_id
_entity_poly.type
_entity_poly.pdbx_seq_one_letter_code
_entity_poly.pdbx_strand_id
1 'polypeptide(L)'
;MALAADGYTLVIQFADTGGNITTRSHDLTSADDAAATTDAAAILAAYANVTDAAVKGYSINKKFVEQSLSLPAAAEVENNLQLTLKIFQKPNKSGTLRIPAPKAGLFVSTSG
;
A
#
# COMPACT_ATOMS: atom_id res chain seq x y z
N MET A 1 4.22 -8.21 17.99
CA MET A 1 4.12 -7.60 16.65
C MET A 1 5.51 -7.32 16.16
N ALA A 2 5.99 -8.18 15.28
CA ALA A 2 7.24 -7.96 14.57
C ALA A 2 6.93 -8.11 13.09
N LEU A 3 6.68 -6.98 12.43
CA LEU A 3 6.63 -6.89 10.98
C LEU A 3 8.05 -7.21 10.46
N ALA A 4 8.22 -8.41 9.90
CA ALA A 4 9.48 -8.86 9.34
C ALA A 4 9.55 -8.47 7.86
N ALA A 5 10.75 -8.15 7.36
CA ALA A 5 10.93 -7.86 5.94
C ALA A 5 10.58 -9.10 5.10
N ASP A 6 9.76 -8.91 4.07
CA ASP A 6 9.25 -9.95 3.17
C ASP A 6 9.60 -9.61 1.70
N GLY A 7 10.87 -9.23 1.50
CA GLY A 7 11.41 -8.86 0.20
C GLY A 7 10.98 -7.48 -0.31
N TYR A 8 10.97 -7.31 -1.63
CA TYR A 8 10.71 -6.04 -2.29
C TYR A 8 9.68 -6.18 -3.42
N THR A 9 9.03 -5.08 -3.78
CA THR A 9 8.17 -4.96 -4.96
C THR A 9 8.71 -3.91 -5.90
N LEU A 10 8.89 -4.28 -7.16
CA LEU A 10 9.20 -3.37 -8.24
C LEU A 10 7.91 -3.00 -8.98
N VAL A 11 7.63 -1.71 -9.12
CA VAL A 11 6.52 -1.21 -9.93
C VAL A 11 7.08 -0.34 -11.04
N ILE A 12 6.81 -0.71 -12.30
CA ILE A 12 7.31 -0.04 -13.50
C ILE A 12 6.12 0.56 -14.26
N GLN A 13 6.25 1.82 -14.68
CA GLN A 13 5.30 2.51 -15.53
C GLN A 13 5.87 2.64 -16.95
N PHE A 14 5.10 2.19 -17.92
CA PHE A 14 5.38 2.29 -19.34
C PHE A 14 4.47 3.34 -19.97
N ALA A 15 4.99 4.08 -20.93
CA ALA A 15 4.24 5.02 -21.75
C ALA A 15 4.43 4.69 -23.23
N ASP A 16 3.35 4.77 -24.01
CA ASP A 16 3.41 4.68 -25.47
C ASP A 16 3.41 6.07 -26.13
N THR A 17 3.58 6.11 -27.45
CA THR A 17 3.54 7.34 -28.26
C THR A 17 2.15 7.98 -28.32
N GLY A 18 1.10 7.24 -27.96
CA GLY A 18 -0.27 7.73 -27.83
C GLY A 18 -0.58 8.35 -26.46
N GLY A 19 0.39 8.37 -25.53
CA GLY A 19 0.21 8.89 -24.18
C GLY A 19 -0.49 7.94 -23.22
N ASN A 20 -0.72 6.69 -23.61
CA ASN A 20 -1.29 5.68 -22.73
C ASN A 20 -0.23 5.22 -21.73
N ILE A 21 -0.63 5.07 -20.46
CA ILE A 21 0.25 4.61 -19.39
C ILE A 21 -0.23 3.25 -18.93
N THR A 22 0.69 2.28 -18.92
CA THR A 22 0.45 0.95 -18.35
C THR A 22 1.44 0.70 -17.22
N THR A 23 0.99 0.02 -16.17
CA THR A 23 1.84 -0.32 -15.02
C THR A 23 2.04 -1.83 -14.94
N ARG A 24 3.26 -2.28 -14.63
CA ARG A 24 3.57 -3.67 -14.30
C ARG A 24 4.24 -3.74 -12.94
N SER A 25 3.90 -4.77 -12.16
CA SER A 25 4.44 -5.01 -10.82
C SER A 25 5.11 -6.37 -10.76
N HIS A 26 6.28 -6.44 -10.12
CA HIS A 26 7.06 -7.65 -9.91
C HIS A 26 7.43 -7.79 -8.44
N ASP A 27 7.34 -9.02 -7.95
CA ASP A 27 7.82 -9.38 -6.63
C ASP A 27 9.29 -9.77 -6.72
N LEU A 28 10.15 -9.04 -6.01
CA LEU A 28 11.58 -9.27 -5.96
C LEU A 28 11.91 -10.13 -4.73
N THR A 29 12.64 -11.21 -4.95
CA THR A 29 13.14 -12.11 -3.91
C THR A 29 14.47 -11.65 -3.32
N SER A 30 14.91 -10.43 -3.64
CA SER A 30 16.19 -9.85 -3.25
C SER A 30 16.31 -9.71 -1.72
N ALA A 31 17.49 -10.04 -1.18
CA ALA A 31 17.73 -10.07 0.26
C ALA A 31 17.90 -8.67 0.91
N ASP A 32 18.37 -7.70 0.13
CA ASP A 32 18.64 -6.33 0.58
C ASP A 32 18.33 -5.29 -0.50
N ASP A 33 18.38 -4.01 -0.14
CA ASP A 33 18.06 -2.88 -1.01
C ASP A 33 19.04 -2.77 -2.20
N ALA A 34 20.29 -3.20 -2.05
CA ALA A 34 21.30 -3.16 -3.11
C ALA A 34 21.05 -4.24 -4.17
N ALA A 35 20.73 -5.46 -3.74
CA ALA A 35 20.29 -6.55 -4.60
C ALA A 35 18.98 -6.20 -5.31
N ALA A 36 18.01 -5.61 -4.61
CA ALA A 36 16.75 -5.18 -5.21
C ALA A 36 16.95 -4.13 -6.32
N THR A 37 17.89 -3.21 -6.13
CA THR A 37 18.25 -2.21 -7.14
C THR A 37 18.92 -2.86 -8.35
N THR A 38 19.76 -3.86 -8.13
CA THR A 38 20.44 -4.63 -9.20
C THR A 38 19.44 -5.44 -10.01
N ASP A 39 18.51 -6.13 -9.34
CA ASP A 39 17.46 -6.92 -9.98
C ASP A 39 16.49 -6.02 -10.77
N ALA A 40 16.15 -4.84 -10.23
CA ALA A 40 15.35 -3.87 -10.95
C ALA A 40 16.04 -3.38 -12.24
N ALA A 41 17.35 -3.13 -12.20
CA ALA A 41 18.11 -2.77 -13.40
C ALA A 41 18.11 -3.90 -14.43
N ALA A 42 18.24 -5.16 -14.01
CA ALA A 42 18.17 -6.32 -14.90
C ALA A 42 16.79 -6.47 -15.55
N ILE A 43 15.71 -6.27 -14.79
CA ILE A 43 14.33 -6.34 -15.31
C ILE A 43 14.07 -5.19 -16.29
N LEU A 44 14.52 -3.97 -15.99
CA LEU A 44 14.41 -2.82 -16.89
C LEU A 44 15.16 -3.07 -18.21
N ALA A 45 16.37 -3.62 -18.14
CA ALA A 45 17.14 -4.00 -19.33
C ALA A 45 16.45 -5.10 -20.14
N ALA A 46 15.83 -6.09 -19.47
CA ALA A 46 15.05 -7.11 -20.14
C ALA A 46 13.83 -6.51 -20.86
N TYR A 47 13.12 -5.57 -20.23
CA TYR A 47 12.00 -4.86 -20.87
C TYR A 47 12.44 -4.08 -22.10
N ALA A 48 13.59 -3.40 -22.05
CA ALA A 48 14.12 -2.69 -23.21
C ALA A 48 14.36 -3.60 -24.44
N ASN A 49 14.52 -4.92 -24.24
CA ASN A 49 14.70 -5.90 -25.32
C ASN A 49 13.38 -6.50 -25.84
N VAL A 50 12.25 -6.30 -25.15
CA VAL A 50 10.98 -6.97 -25.48
C VAL A 50 9.80 -6.02 -25.68
N THR A 51 9.96 -4.72 -25.40
CA THR A 51 8.91 -3.72 -25.64
C THR A 51 9.49 -2.42 -26.18
N ASP A 52 8.77 -1.83 -27.14
CA ASP A 52 9.03 -0.48 -27.65
C ASP A 52 8.43 0.62 -26.75
N ALA A 53 7.69 0.26 -25.71
CA ALA A 53 7.12 1.22 -24.77
C ALA A 53 8.22 1.85 -23.91
N ALA A 54 8.22 3.18 -23.82
CA ALA A 54 9.20 3.90 -23.03
C ALA A 54 8.92 3.74 -21.53
N VAL A 55 9.95 3.47 -20.73
CA VAL A 55 9.82 3.46 -19.27
C VAL A 55 9.68 4.91 -18.79
N LYS A 56 8.52 5.24 -18.24
CA LYS A 56 8.23 6.56 -17.65
C LYS A 56 8.83 6.70 -16.26
N GLY A 57 8.88 5.61 -15.51
CA GLY A 57 9.45 5.58 -14.16
C GLY A 57 9.29 4.21 -13.51
N TYR A 58 10.02 3.99 -12.42
CA TYR A 58 9.88 2.80 -11.59
C TYR A 58 10.04 3.15 -10.11
N SER A 59 9.52 2.28 -9.23
CA SER A 59 9.67 2.38 -7.78
C SER A 59 9.96 1.00 -7.19
N ILE A 60 10.79 0.96 -6.15
CA ILE A 60 11.09 -0.23 -5.36
C ILE A 60 10.51 -0.01 -3.97
N ASN A 61 9.65 -0.91 -3.52
CA ASN A 61 8.97 -0.83 -2.25
C ASN A 61 9.39 -2.01 -1.38
N LYS A 62 9.84 -1.73 -0.15
CA LYS A 62 10.15 -2.78 0.82
C LYS A 62 8.87 -3.33 1.42
N LYS A 63 8.71 -4.65 1.42
CA LYS A 63 7.55 -5.32 2.01
C LYS A 63 7.86 -5.73 3.44
N PHE A 64 6.86 -5.60 4.31
CA PHE A 64 6.92 -6.14 5.65
C PHE A 64 5.64 -6.92 5.95
N VAL A 65 5.79 -8.13 6.49
CA VAL A 65 4.67 -9.04 6.82
C VAL A 65 4.82 -9.52 8.26
N GLU A 66 3.69 -9.64 8.96
CA GLU A 66 3.66 -10.27 10.29
C GLU A 66 3.65 -11.80 10.09
N GLN A 67 4.81 -12.43 10.33
CA GLN A 67 5.01 -13.87 10.07
C GLN A 67 4.26 -14.78 11.05
N SER A 68 3.85 -14.26 12.21
CA SER A 68 3.09 -15.01 13.22
C SER A 68 1.91 -14.18 13.73
N LEU A 69 0.99 -13.84 12.84
CA LEU A 69 -0.21 -13.08 13.20
C LEU A 69 -1.13 -13.90 14.10
N SER A 70 -1.11 -13.64 15.40
CA SER A 70 -2.14 -14.09 16.33
C SER A 70 -3.25 -13.04 16.40
N LEU A 71 -4.44 -13.38 15.91
CA LEU A 71 -5.60 -12.50 16.02
C LEU A 71 -6.14 -12.52 17.46
N PRO A 72 -6.36 -11.35 18.09
CA PRO A 72 -7.05 -11.31 19.38
C PRO A 72 -8.52 -11.75 19.22
N ALA A 73 -9.10 -12.32 20.27
CA ALA A 73 -10.45 -12.88 20.24
C ALA A 73 -11.55 -11.87 19.82
N ALA A 74 -11.30 -10.57 19.99
CA ALA A 74 -12.22 -9.49 19.63
C ALA A 74 -11.74 -8.67 18.40
N ALA A 75 -11.02 -9.29 17.46
CA ALA A 75 -10.54 -8.66 16.22
C ALA A 75 -11.60 -8.67 15.10
N GLU A 76 -12.82 -8.28 15.41
CA GLU A 76 -13.96 -8.30 14.49
C GLU A 76 -13.92 -7.06 13.58
N VAL A 77 -13.29 -7.18 12.40
CA VAL A 77 -13.19 -6.10 11.41
C VAL A 77 -14.54 -5.73 10.78
N GLU A 78 -15.53 -6.61 10.90
CA GLU A 78 -16.93 -6.32 10.54
C GLU A 78 -17.55 -5.22 11.42
N ASN A 79 -17.07 -5.06 12.66
CA ASN A 79 -17.46 -3.94 13.50
C ASN A 79 -16.69 -2.69 13.06
N ASN A 80 -17.40 -1.61 12.75
CA ASN A 80 -16.81 -0.35 12.30
C ASN A 80 -17.38 0.83 13.05
N LEU A 81 -16.51 1.70 13.57
CA LEU A 81 -16.89 2.99 14.12
C LEU A 81 -16.77 4.04 13.02
N GLN A 82 -17.89 4.69 12.69
CA GLN A 82 -17.90 5.82 11.75
C GLN A 82 -18.14 7.14 12.48
N LEU A 83 -17.20 8.07 12.35
CA LEU A 83 -17.28 9.42 12.89
C LEU A 83 -17.55 10.39 11.74
N THR A 84 -18.63 11.19 11.86
CA THR A 84 -18.93 12.26 10.91
C THR A 84 -18.58 13.60 11.56
N LEU A 85 -17.56 14.26 11.04
CA LEU A 85 -16.98 15.46 11.61
C LEU A 85 -17.31 16.67 10.73
N LYS A 86 -17.71 17.79 11.33
CA LYS A 86 -17.84 19.06 10.60
C LYS A 86 -16.47 19.69 10.43
N ILE A 87 -16.19 20.24 9.25
CA ILE A 87 -14.92 20.91 8.99
C ILE A 87 -15.01 22.36 9.48
N PHE A 88 -14.12 22.74 10.39
CA PHE A 88 -14.03 24.12 10.88
C PHE A 88 -13.89 25.10 9.71
N GLN A 89 -14.63 26.21 9.77
CA GLN A 89 -14.75 27.23 8.70
C GLN A 89 -15.34 26.75 7.36
N LYS A 90 -15.80 25.50 7.24
CA LYS A 90 -16.50 24.99 6.05
C LYS A 90 -17.81 24.31 6.47
N PRO A 91 -18.85 25.08 6.85
CA PRO A 91 -20.08 24.56 7.45
C PRO A 91 -20.86 23.58 6.57
N ASN A 92 -20.70 23.66 5.25
CA ASN A 92 -21.33 22.76 4.27
C ASN A 92 -20.47 21.53 3.93
N LYS A 93 -19.32 21.34 4.60
CA LYS A 93 -18.44 20.19 4.37
C LYS A 93 -18.31 19.36 5.64
N SER A 94 -18.43 18.05 5.46
CA SER A 94 -18.14 17.07 6.48
C SER A 94 -16.99 16.17 6.01
N GLY A 95 -16.24 15.66 6.99
CA GLY A 95 -15.31 14.55 6.81
C GLY A 95 -15.88 13.31 7.47
N THR A 96 -15.60 12.15 6.89
CA THR A 96 -15.92 10.85 7.49
C THR A 96 -14.62 10.14 7.85
N LEU A 97 -14.53 9.66 9.09
CA LEU A 97 -13.46 8.80 9.56
C LEU A 97 -14.05 7.44 9.92
N ARG A 98 -13.39 6.36 9.50
CA ARG A 98 -13.79 4.98 9.79
C ARG A 98 -12.67 4.29 10.55
N ILE A 99 -13.02 3.64 11.64
CA ILE A 99 -12.09 2.86 12.47
C ILE A 99 -12.57 1.40 12.47
N PRO A 100 -11.86 0.50 11.78
CA PRO A 100 -12.19 -0.93 11.78
C PRO A 100 -11.85 -1.58 13.14
N ALA A 101 -12.62 -2.59 13.54
CA ALA A 101 -12.49 -3.30 14.81
C ALA A 101 -12.28 -2.34 16.01
N PRO A 102 -13.21 -1.40 16.25
CA PRO A 102 -13.07 -0.41 17.32
C PRO A 102 -13.08 -1.08 18.70
N LYS A 103 -12.22 -0.60 19.60
CA LYS A 103 -12.26 -1.04 21.00
C LYS A 103 -13.61 -0.67 21.61
N ALA A 104 -14.21 -1.57 22.38
CA ALA A 104 -15.48 -1.35 23.08
C ALA A 104 -15.51 -0.05 23.90
N GLY A 105 -14.37 0.33 24.50
CA GLY A 105 -14.15 1.57 25.23
C GLY A 105 -14.53 2.86 24.48
N LEU A 106 -14.49 2.83 23.13
CA LEU A 106 -14.86 3.99 22.29
C LEU A 106 -16.37 4.25 22.25
N PHE A 107 -17.20 3.31 22.73
CA PHE A 107 -18.66 3.44 22.75
C PHE A 107 -19.23 3.72 24.16
N VAL A 108 -18.38 3.93 25.17
CA VAL A 108 -18.79 3.89 26.60
C VAL A 108 -19.15 5.28 27.17
N SER A 109 -19.21 6.33 26.35
CA SER A 109 -19.74 7.62 26.82
C SER A 109 -21.27 7.60 26.87
N THR A 110 -21.83 7.94 28.04
CA THR A 110 -23.29 8.04 28.31
C THR A 110 -24.04 9.11 27.50
N SER A 111 -23.34 9.92 26.71
CA SER A 111 -23.97 10.79 25.72
C SER A 111 -23.20 10.67 24.42
N GLY A 112 -23.90 10.22 23.37
CA GLY A 112 -23.44 10.37 21.99
C GLY A 112 -23.29 11.83 21.59
#